data_AF-A0A963HI88-F1
#
_entry.id   AF-A0A963HI88-F1
#
_cell.length_a   1.000
_cell.length_b   1.000
_cell.length_c   1.000
_cell.angle_alpha   90.00
_cell.angle_beta   90.00
_cell.angle_gamma   90.00
#
_symmetry.space_group_name_H-M   'P 1'
#
loop_
_entity.id
_entity.type
_entity.pdbx_description
1 polymer ?
#
loop_
_entity_poly.entity_id
_entity_poly.type
_entity_poly.pdbx_seq_one_letter_code
_entity_poly.pdbx_strand_id
1 'polypeptide(L)'
;MPKTTSPRALLFAGALALSAPAAQAADWLLASSSPRVVPGQRFEVVVIGEGRAAEWPARLPASIELPGGGPSIAVELVAIGKAAAGAGQRRYFARWPMEVAGVAALALVGRPSARVLLDAGAPAGVAAAPAVPAAVVPAVPVAAAAAPAAVAPMAPVAAAPADAVPVEPSGFGFHEPMYFLIGGRDPVSARFQFSFRYRIFDEQGVVAESIPVASGLYFGFTQTSLWDLQSESKPFRDSSFRPSLFYRFALDDPDKRGSLALSGGYEHESNGQEDMPSRSIDTLFVRADARLRLDEAGTYLGVVPKAWTYLDREDNPDIARYRGHAELGLRLGRDDGWLFSTLIRRGTEGKMGTQYDLSYPIRRSVFSGVGAFVHLQAFKGYGETLLEYDENKEAQYRIGVSLVR
;
A
#
# COMPACT_ATOMS: atom_id res chain seq x y z
N MET A 1 28.67 -63.97 49.20
CA MET A 1 29.47 -62.71 49.29
C MET A 1 30.78 -62.94 48.55
N PRO A 2 31.42 -61.94 47.89
CA PRO A 2 31.31 -60.47 48.02
C PRO A 2 30.74 -59.78 46.74
N LYS A 3 30.03 -58.63 46.79
CA LYS A 3 30.49 -57.21 46.83
C LYS A 3 31.58 -56.92 45.77
N THR A 4 31.45 -56.01 44.80
CA THR A 4 31.31 -54.53 44.95
C THR A 4 31.11 -53.80 43.60
N THR A 5 30.53 -52.59 43.69
CA THR A 5 30.83 -51.33 42.96
C THR A 5 30.47 -51.14 41.47
N SER A 6 29.53 -50.20 41.27
CA SER A 6 29.30 -49.41 40.05
C SER A 6 30.46 -48.45 39.75
N PRO A 7 30.61 -48.05 38.47
CA PRO A 7 30.92 -46.66 38.16
C PRO A 7 29.90 -46.03 37.19
N ARG A 8 29.55 -44.77 37.48
CA ARG A 8 28.95 -43.79 36.55
C ARG A 8 30.03 -43.19 35.66
N ALA A 9 29.74 -43.02 34.36
CA ALA A 9 30.33 -42.07 33.40
C ALA A 9 29.91 -42.54 31.99
N LEU A 10 29.54 -41.75 30.98
CA LEU A 10 29.39 -40.32 30.73
C LEU A 10 28.77 -40.31 29.31
N LEU A 11 27.58 -39.74 29.13
CA LEU A 11 26.99 -39.56 27.79
C LEU A 11 27.74 -38.42 27.08
N PHE A 12 28.46 -38.74 26.00
CA PHE A 12 28.99 -37.76 25.06
C PHE A 12 27.85 -37.22 24.20
N ALA A 13 27.38 -36.01 24.52
CA ALA A 13 26.62 -35.17 23.60
C ALA A 13 27.61 -34.28 22.84
N GLY A 14 27.90 -34.65 21.59
CA GLY A 14 28.66 -33.80 20.67
C GLY A 14 27.78 -32.63 20.21
N ALA A 15 27.99 -31.45 20.79
CA ALA A 15 27.46 -30.21 20.25
C ALA A 15 28.35 -29.75 19.09
N LEU A 16 27.83 -29.80 17.86
CA LEU A 16 28.39 -29.07 16.73
C LEU A 16 28.19 -27.58 17.01
N ALA A 17 29.23 -26.90 17.48
CA ALA A 17 29.28 -25.45 17.51
C ALA A 17 29.50 -24.94 16.08
N LEU A 18 28.41 -24.63 15.38
CA LEU A 18 28.44 -23.75 14.21
C LEU A 18 28.79 -22.34 14.72
N SER A 19 30.06 -21.96 14.63
CA SER A 19 30.50 -20.59 14.85
C SER A 19 29.93 -19.72 13.73
N ALA A 20 28.81 -19.05 13.99
CA ALA A 20 28.41 -17.89 13.21
C ALA A 20 29.52 -16.81 13.35
N PRO A 21 29.87 -16.07 12.28
CA PRO A 21 30.76 -14.93 12.45
C PRO A 21 30.04 -13.94 13.35
N ALA A 22 30.63 -13.61 14.49
CA ALA A 22 30.15 -12.53 15.34
C ALA A 22 30.21 -11.25 14.52
N ALA A 23 29.07 -10.72 14.09
CA ALA A 23 28.98 -9.37 13.59
C ALA A 23 29.47 -8.46 14.73
N GLN A 24 30.61 -7.81 14.52
CA GLN A 24 31.16 -6.84 15.46
C GLN A 24 30.10 -5.73 15.60
N ALA A 25 29.41 -5.67 16.73
CA ALA A 25 28.46 -4.59 16.99
C ALA A 25 29.24 -3.27 16.90
N ALA A 26 28.71 -2.30 16.15
CA ALA A 26 29.36 -1.01 16.04
C ALA A 26 29.37 -0.32 17.42
N ASP A 27 30.55 -0.04 17.96
CA ASP A 27 30.73 0.58 19.28
C ASP A 27 30.09 1.99 19.38
N TRP A 28 29.82 2.62 18.23
CA TRP A 28 29.22 3.95 18.13
C TRP A 28 28.08 3.99 17.10
N LEU A 29 27.00 4.69 17.42
CA LEU A 29 25.86 4.90 16.52
C LEU A 29 25.73 6.38 16.15
N LEU A 30 25.47 6.62 14.87
CA LEU A 30 25.08 7.93 14.35
C LEU A 30 23.56 7.96 14.19
N ALA A 31 22.94 9.07 14.60
CA ALA A 31 21.53 9.33 14.35
C ALA A 31 21.35 10.77 13.89
N SER A 32 20.44 11.01 12.94
CA SER A 32 20.04 12.37 12.55
C SER A 32 18.54 12.56 12.77
N SER A 33 18.15 13.75 13.23
CA SER A 33 16.74 14.11 13.41
C SER A 33 16.04 14.45 12.09
N SER A 34 16.77 14.61 11.00
CA SER A 34 16.25 14.85 9.65
C SER A 34 17.07 14.06 8.63
N PRO A 35 16.46 13.21 7.78
CA PRO A 35 17.17 12.53 6.71
C PRO A 35 17.53 13.48 5.55
N ARG A 36 17.05 14.74 5.57
CA ARG A 36 17.35 15.74 4.54
C ARG A 36 18.40 16.74 5.02
N VAL A 37 19.36 17.03 4.15
CA VAL A 37 20.39 18.07 4.31
C VAL A 37 20.39 19.01 3.10
N VAL A 38 20.93 20.21 3.26
CA VAL A 38 21.03 21.20 2.17
C VAL A 38 22.51 21.48 1.90
N PRO A 39 23.00 21.37 0.66
CA PRO A 39 24.38 21.68 0.33
C PRO A 39 24.77 23.08 0.77
N GLY A 40 25.94 23.19 1.40
CA GLY A 40 26.42 24.44 1.96
C GLY A 40 25.71 24.92 3.22
N GLN A 41 24.78 24.15 3.80
CA GLN A 41 24.15 24.47 5.09
C GLN A 41 24.67 23.57 6.21
N ARG A 42 24.44 24.02 7.45
CA ARG A 42 24.75 23.26 8.66
C ARG A 42 23.74 22.13 8.84
N PHE A 43 24.24 20.94 9.18
CA PHE A 43 23.44 19.80 9.62
C PHE A 43 23.90 19.35 11.00
N GLU A 44 23.02 18.65 11.72
CA GLU A 44 23.29 18.14 13.06
C GLU A 44 23.11 16.62 13.12
N VAL A 45 23.94 15.99 13.94
CA VAL A 45 23.92 14.55 14.21
C VAL A 45 24.09 14.30 15.69
N VAL A 46 23.42 13.26 16.17
CA VAL A 46 23.57 12.71 17.50
C VAL A 46 24.50 11.51 17.39
N VAL A 47 25.59 11.52 18.16
CA VAL A 47 26.52 10.41 18.30
C VAL A 47 26.20 9.72 19.61
N ILE A 48 25.94 8.42 19.57
CA ILE A 48 25.63 7.56 20.73
C ILE A 48 26.80 6.60 20.92
N GLY A 49 27.29 6.43 22.14
CA GLY A 49 28.41 5.55 22.48
C GLY A 49 28.24 4.91 23.85
N GLU A 50 29.10 3.95 24.20
CA GLU A 50 28.99 3.19 25.45
C GLU A 50 29.13 4.10 26.68
N GLY A 51 28.04 4.21 27.44
CA GLY A 51 27.92 5.10 28.58
C GLY A 51 28.91 4.79 29.71
N ARG A 52 29.46 5.86 30.29
CA ARG A 52 30.46 5.97 31.39
C ARG A 52 31.94 5.86 31.03
N ALA A 53 32.33 5.37 29.86
CA ALA A 53 33.74 5.35 29.41
C ALA A 53 34.01 6.13 28.10
N ALA A 54 32.95 6.63 27.44
CA ALA A 54 33.08 7.40 26.20
C ALA A 54 33.78 8.75 26.44
N GLU A 55 35.01 8.88 25.93
CA GLU A 55 35.62 10.20 25.71
C GLU A 55 34.83 10.93 24.62
N TRP A 56 34.26 12.08 24.97
CA TRP A 56 33.53 12.95 24.06
C TRP A 56 34.44 14.05 23.55
N PRO A 57 35.15 13.87 22.42
CA PRO A 57 36.03 14.91 21.89
C PRO A 57 35.21 16.08 21.37
N ALA A 58 35.80 17.28 21.38
CA ALA A 58 35.17 18.48 20.83
C ALA A 58 35.02 18.40 19.29
N ARG A 59 35.83 17.56 18.64
CA ARG A 59 35.82 17.35 17.20
C ARG A 59 35.90 15.85 16.90
N LEU A 60 35.10 15.38 15.95
CA LEU A 60 35.07 14.00 15.51
C LEU A 60 35.31 13.96 13.99
N PRO A 61 36.36 13.27 13.51
CA PRO A 61 36.55 13.08 12.08
C PRO A 61 35.48 12.13 11.54
N ALA A 62 34.87 12.51 10.42
CA ALA A 62 33.84 11.76 9.72
C ALA A 62 34.10 11.81 8.21
N SER A 63 33.44 10.93 7.47
CA SER A 63 33.48 10.90 6.01
C SER A 63 32.08 10.79 5.43
N ILE A 64 31.84 11.56 4.38
CA ILE A 64 30.66 11.43 3.52
C ILE A 64 31.05 10.53 2.35
N GLU A 65 30.42 9.37 2.25
CA GLU A 65 30.64 8.38 1.20
C GLU A 65 29.53 8.49 0.15
N LEU A 66 29.94 8.66 -1.10
CA LEU A 66 29.03 8.71 -2.23
C LEU A 66 28.65 7.29 -2.70
N PRO A 67 27.41 7.06 -3.18
CA PRO A 67 26.97 5.77 -3.67
C PRO A 67 27.81 5.29 -4.88
N GLY A 68 27.86 3.98 -5.09
CA GLY A 68 28.58 3.36 -6.22
C GLY A 68 30.11 3.29 -6.06
N GLY A 69 30.63 3.41 -4.84
CA GLY A 69 32.08 3.40 -4.59
C GLY A 69 32.78 4.71 -4.94
N GLY A 70 32.02 5.82 -4.96
CA GLY A 70 32.55 7.16 -5.23
C GLY A 70 33.51 7.69 -4.15
N PRO A 71 34.14 8.85 -4.39
CA PRO A 71 35.13 9.42 -3.46
C PRO A 71 34.51 9.73 -2.10
N SER A 72 35.24 9.41 -1.03
CA SER A 72 34.87 9.80 0.34
C SER A 72 35.35 11.23 0.63
N ILE A 73 34.44 12.09 1.07
CA ILE A 73 34.76 13.48 1.43
C ILE A 73 34.91 13.56 2.95
N ALA A 74 36.10 13.97 3.41
CA ALA A 74 36.36 14.16 4.83
C ALA A 74 35.58 15.37 5.37
N VAL A 75 34.90 15.18 6.50
CA VAL A 75 34.14 16.21 7.22
C VAL A 75 34.45 16.13 8.70
N GLU A 76 34.60 17.27 9.37
CA GLU A 76 34.84 17.33 10.80
C GLU A 76 33.56 17.71 11.54
N LEU A 77 33.06 16.81 12.38
CA LEU A 77 31.90 17.03 13.24
C LEU A 77 32.33 17.78 14.50
N VAL A 78 31.72 18.95 14.78
CA VAL A 78 32.04 19.80 15.93
C VAL A 78 30.98 19.69 17.00
N ALA A 79 31.38 19.47 18.25
CA ALA A 79 30.45 19.28 19.36
C ALA A 79 29.60 20.52 19.65
N ILE A 80 28.31 20.30 19.91
CA ILE A 80 27.39 21.34 20.35
C ILE A 80 27.36 21.35 21.89
N GLY A 81 27.82 22.44 22.49
CA GLY A 81 27.82 22.61 23.95
C GLY A 81 28.81 21.72 24.70
N LYS A 82 28.75 21.78 26.04
CA LYS A 82 29.62 20.97 26.92
C LYS A 82 29.08 19.54 27.04
N ALA A 83 29.98 18.57 27.13
CA ALA A 83 29.59 17.18 27.40
C ALA A 83 28.94 17.09 28.79
N ALA A 84 27.78 16.45 28.87
CA ALA A 84 27.16 16.14 30.15
C ALA A 84 27.84 14.93 30.79
N ALA A 85 28.15 15.02 32.08
CA ALA A 85 28.82 13.93 32.81
C ALA A 85 27.93 12.67 32.80
N GLY A 86 28.49 11.55 32.33
CA GLY A 86 27.78 10.27 32.24
C GLY A 86 26.77 10.15 31.07
N ALA A 87 26.74 11.11 30.14
CA ALA A 87 25.87 11.01 28.97
C ALA A 87 26.33 9.89 28.01
N GLY A 88 25.38 9.06 27.56
CA GLY A 88 25.59 8.04 26.52
C GLY A 88 25.47 8.59 25.09
N GLN A 89 25.20 9.90 24.93
CA GLN A 89 25.10 10.54 23.63
C GLN A 89 25.60 11.99 23.67
N ARG A 90 26.06 12.50 22.52
CA ARG A 90 26.42 13.91 22.33
C ARG A 90 26.05 14.39 20.93
N ARG A 91 25.62 15.65 20.86
CA ARG A 91 25.26 16.32 19.60
C ARG A 91 26.49 16.97 18.96
N TYR A 92 26.59 16.81 17.65
CA TYR A 92 27.60 17.43 16.80
C TYR A 92 26.94 18.11 15.60
N PHE A 93 27.64 19.07 15.01
CA PHE A 93 27.25 19.69 13.74
C PHE A 93 28.42 19.76 12.77
N ALA A 94 28.11 19.80 11.48
CA ALA A 94 29.05 20.14 10.43
C ALA A 94 28.32 20.87 9.30
N ARG A 95 29.06 21.36 8.30
CA ARG A 95 28.50 21.94 7.08
C ARG A 95 28.51 20.88 6.00
N TRP A 96 27.38 20.70 5.31
CA TRP A 96 27.31 19.79 4.19
C TRP A 96 28.11 20.37 3.00
N PRO A 97 28.99 19.60 2.33
CA PRO A 97 29.73 20.08 1.16
C PRO A 97 28.79 20.60 0.07
N MET A 98 29.16 21.66 -0.63
CA MET A 98 28.31 22.26 -1.67
C MET A 98 28.22 21.38 -2.93
N GLU A 99 29.21 20.50 -3.10
CA GLU A 99 29.42 19.65 -4.25
C GLU A 99 28.64 18.32 -4.15
N VAL A 100 28.09 18.02 -2.97
CA VAL A 100 27.40 16.75 -2.70
C VAL A 100 25.90 16.97 -2.72
N ALA A 101 25.26 16.51 -3.80
CA ALA A 101 23.80 16.44 -3.96
C ALA A 101 23.35 14.98 -4.08
N GLY A 102 22.13 14.68 -3.65
CA GLY A 102 21.56 13.34 -3.60
C GLY A 102 21.92 12.56 -2.33
N VAL A 103 21.69 11.24 -2.35
CA VAL A 103 21.87 10.37 -1.19
C VAL A 103 23.36 10.10 -0.95
N ALA A 104 23.85 10.33 0.27
CA ALA A 104 25.20 9.97 0.70
C ALA A 104 25.20 9.40 2.12
N ALA A 105 26.18 8.55 2.42
CA ALA A 105 26.33 7.93 3.74
C ALA A 105 27.34 8.72 4.60
N LEU A 106 27.00 9.01 5.84
CA LEU A 106 27.91 9.59 6.83
C LEU A 106 28.43 8.48 7.76
N ALA A 107 29.74 8.41 7.95
CA ALA A 107 30.43 7.48 8.84
C ALA A 107 31.50 8.17 9.68
N LEU A 108 31.82 7.66 10.88
CA LEU A 108 32.97 8.14 11.64
C LEU A 108 34.27 7.52 11.10
N VAL A 109 35.34 8.32 11.09
CA VAL A 109 36.67 7.87 10.64
C VAL A 109 37.48 7.45 11.85
N GLY A 110 38.14 6.29 11.76
CA GLY A 110 38.99 5.75 12.83
C GLY A 110 38.23 5.24 14.06
N ARG A 111 36.90 5.11 13.98
CA ARG A 111 36.05 4.51 15.02
C ARG A 111 34.98 3.62 14.36
N PRO A 112 34.80 2.36 14.79
CA PRO A 112 33.71 1.52 14.31
C PRO A 112 32.37 2.20 14.58
N SER A 113 31.60 2.49 13.53
CA SER A 113 30.30 3.15 13.65
C SER A 113 29.30 2.68 12.60
N ALA A 114 28.01 2.70 12.96
CA ALA A 114 26.93 2.54 12.00
C ALA A 114 26.84 3.77 11.07
N ARG A 115 26.62 3.53 9.77
CA ARG A 115 26.48 4.60 8.76
C ARG A 115 25.06 5.17 8.75
N VAL A 116 24.93 6.47 8.51
CA VAL A 116 23.61 7.14 8.34
C VAL A 116 23.48 7.66 6.93
N LEU A 117 22.38 7.32 6.26
CA LEU A 117 22.05 7.84 4.92
C LEU A 117 21.35 9.21 5.04
N LEU A 118 21.83 10.18 4.27
CA LEU A 118 21.31 11.55 4.22
C LEU A 118 21.08 11.95 2.76
N ASP A 119 19.95 12.61 2.47
CA ASP A 119 19.55 13.09 1.16
C ASP A 119 19.79 14.61 1.05
N ALA A 120 20.74 14.99 0.20
CA ALA A 120 21.12 16.38 -0.03
C ALA A 120 20.35 17.02 -1.19
N GLY A 121 19.57 18.07 -0.90
CA GLY A 121 18.81 18.83 -1.90
C GLY A 121 19.69 19.65 -2.87
N ALA A 122 19.11 20.47 -3.75
CA ALA A 122 19.88 21.37 -4.62
C ALA A 122 20.47 22.55 -3.82
N PRO A 123 21.68 23.06 -4.16
CA PRO A 123 22.30 24.21 -3.48
C PRO A 123 21.44 25.47 -3.64
N ALA A 124 21.19 26.18 -2.53
CA ALA A 124 20.48 27.46 -2.57
C ALA A 124 21.36 28.52 -3.27
N GLY A 125 20.88 29.02 -4.41
CA GLY A 125 21.55 30.06 -5.20
C GLY A 125 21.70 31.38 -4.45
N VAL A 126 22.87 31.99 -4.62
CA VAL A 126 23.24 33.32 -4.10
C VAL A 126 22.32 34.39 -4.70
N ALA A 127 21.80 35.27 -3.83
CA ALA A 127 20.96 36.40 -4.18
C ALA A 127 21.72 37.45 -5.00
N ALA A 128 21.09 37.96 -6.06
CA ALA A 128 21.50 39.20 -6.73
C ALA A 128 20.52 40.32 -6.35
N ALA A 129 21.05 41.44 -5.87
CA ALA A 129 20.37 42.72 -5.65
C ALA A 129 21.23 43.84 -6.28
N PRO A 130 20.75 45.09 -6.38
CA PRO A 130 19.56 45.56 -7.08
C PRO A 130 19.92 46.70 -8.08
N ALA A 131 18.99 47.11 -8.94
CA ALA A 131 19.09 48.37 -9.68
C ALA A 131 17.81 49.20 -9.48
N VAL A 132 17.97 50.44 -9.01
CA VAL A 132 16.97 51.51 -8.85
C VAL A 132 17.72 52.85 -9.02
N PRO A 133 17.09 54.04 -9.16
CA PRO A 133 15.66 54.36 -9.37
C PRO A 133 15.36 55.54 -10.34
N ALA A 134 14.06 55.79 -10.60
CA ALA A 134 13.37 57.10 -10.44
C ALA A 134 11.87 56.91 -10.79
N ALA A 135 10.96 56.82 -9.80
CA ALA A 135 10.14 57.88 -9.17
C ALA A 135 9.05 58.46 -10.11
N VAL A 136 7.73 58.42 -9.78
CA VAL A 136 7.02 59.39 -8.90
C VAL A 136 5.59 58.89 -8.51
N VAL A 137 5.37 58.70 -7.18
CA VAL A 137 4.24 58.96 -6.22
C VAL A 137 2.73 58.56 -6.43
N PRO A 138 1.88 58.45 -5.35
CA PRO A 138 1.10 57.22 -5.06
C PRO A 138 -0.41 57.40 -4.72
N ALA A 139 -1.16 56.29 -4.50
CA ALA A 139 -2.22 56.11 -3.49
C ALA A 139 -2.77 54.66 -3.46
N VAL A 140 -3.39 54.27 -2.34
CA VAL A 140 -3.57 52.91 -1.75
C VAL A 140 -4.99 52.29 -2.06
N PRO A 141 -5.40 51.12 -1.49
CA PRO A 141 -5.59 49.77 -2.09
C PRO A 141 -7.07 49.41 -2.42
N VAL A 142 -7.46 48.29 -3.04
CA VAL A 142 -7.62 46.91 -2.48
C VAL A 142 -7.83 45.88 -3.61
N ALA A 143 -7.11 44.76 -3.43
CA ALA A 143 -7.23 43.40 -3.97
C ALA A 143 -8.23 43.06 -5.10
N ALA A 144 -7.67 42.60 -6.23
CA ALA A 144 -8.28 41.60 -7.09
C ALA A 144 -7.26 40.46 -7.33
N ALA A 145 -7.73 39.24 -7.17
CA ALA A 145 -6.99 38.00 -7.32
C ALA A 145 -6.45 37.81 -8.74
N ALA A 146 -5.26 37.20 -8.86
CA ALA A 146 -4.69 36.76 -10.13
C ALA A 146 -4.29 35.27 -10.07
N ALA A 147 -4.50 34.63 -11.21
CA ALA A 147 -4.47 33.20 -11.54
C ALA A 147 -3.14 32.46 -11.29
N PRO A 148 -3.16 31.11 -11.20
CA PRO A 148 -1.97 30.30 -11.01
C PRO A 148 -1.14 30.18 -12.30
N ALA A 149 0.18 30.35 -12.17
CA ALA A 149 1.15 30.12 -13.24
C ALA A 149 1.60 28.65 -13.33
N ALA A 150 2.00 28.27 -14.54
CA ALA A 150 2.18 26.93 -15.09
C ALA A 150 3.08 25.95 -14.30
N VAL A 151 2.69 24.68 -14.34
CA VAL A 151 3.44 23.52 -13.82
C VAL A 151 4.50 23.10 -14.85
N ALA A 152 5.77 23.11 -14.44
CA ALA A 152 6.87 22.54 -15.23
C ALA A 152 6.75 21.00 -15.33
N PRO A 153 7.22 20.37 -16.43
CA PRO A 153 7.09 18.93 -16.63
C PRO A 153 7.90 18.15 -15.58
N MET A 154 7.31 17.09 -15.02
CA MET A 154 7.97 16.19 -14.08
C MET A 154 9.09 15.40 -14.76
N ALA A 155 10.25 15.38 -14.11
CA ALA A 155 11.36 14.48 -14.39
C ALA A 155 10.92 13.00 -14.28
N PRO A 156 11.55 12.08 -15.03
CA PRO A 156 11.16 10.68 -15.06
C PRO A 156 11.28 10.03 -13.68
N VAL A 157 10.35 9.12 -13.38
CA VAL A 157 10.36 8.28 -12.18
C VAL A 157 11.71 7.57 -12.10
N ALA A 158 12.48 7.85 -11.05
CA ALA A 158 13.76 7.19 -10.81
C ALA A 158 13.52 5.69 -10.73
N ALA A 159 14.21 4.93 -11.60
CA ALA A 159 14.26 3.48 -11.51
C ALA A 159 14.75 3.07 -10.12
N ALA A 160 14.05 2.11 -9.51
CA ALA A 160 14.45 1.54 -8.23
C ALA A 160 15.91 1.04 -8.30
N PRO A 161 16.72 1.22 -7.24
CA PRO A 161 18.08 0.70 -7.22
C PRO A 161 18.05 -0.83 -7.38
N ALA A 162 18.96 -1.35 -8.20
CA ALA A 162 19.05 -2.77 -8.56
C ALA A 162 19.30 -3.73 -7.37
N ASP A 163 19.58 -3.20 -6.19
CA ASP A 163 19.91 -3.93 -4.96
C ASP A 163 18.90 -3.74 -3.82
N ALA A 164 17.68 -3.26 -4.10
CA ALA A 164 16.62 -3.30 -3.11
C ALA A 164 16.30 -4.77 -2.80
N VAL A 165 16.62 -5.21 -1.58
CA VAL A 165 16.12 -6.48 -1.03
C VAL A 165 14.61 -6.49 -1.29
N PRO A 166 14.07 -7.48 -2.04
CA PRO A 166 12.64 -7.54 -2.29
C PRO A 166 11.94 -7.51 -0.94
N VAL A 167 11.08 -6.51 -0.72
CA VAL A 167 10.12 -6.58 0.38
C VAL A 167 9.38 -7.89 0.16
N GLU A 168 9.48 -8.83 1.09
CA GLU A 168 8.79 -10.11 0.96
C GLU A 168 7.32 -9.84 0.61
N PRO A 169 6.78 -10.48 -0.43
CA PRO A 169 5.40 -10.24 -0.82
C PRO A 169 4.52 -10.61 0.37
N SER A 170 3.90 -9.60 0.99
CA SER A 170 2.89 -9.82 2.02
C SER A 170 1.88 -10.84 1.49
N GLY A 171 1.69 -11.93 2.21
CA GLY A 171 0.67 -12.93 1.87
C GLY A 171 -0.73 -12.31 1.79
N PHE A 172 -0.93 -11.15 2.42
CA PHE A 172 -2.14 -10.35 2.34
C PHE A 172 -2.09 -9.36 1.18
N GLY A 173 -3.17 -9.29 0.41
CA GLY A 173 -3.36 -8.29 -0.65
C GLY A 173 -4.83 -7.93 -0.87
N PHE A 174 -5.08 -6.98 -1.76
CA PHE A 174 -6.44 -6.58 -2.13
C PHE A 174 -7.08 -7.59 -3.08
N HIS A 175 -8.40 -7.77 -2.98
CA HIS A 175 -9.17 -8.71 -3.78
C HIS A 175 -10.22 -8.03 -4.66
N GLU A 176 -11.12 -7.26 -4.06
CA GLU A 176 -12.11 -6.41 -4.72
C GLU A 176 -11.98 -4.94 -4.26
N PRO A 177 -12.69 -3.98 -4.89
CA PRO A 177 -12.70 -2.59 -4.43
C PRO A 177 -13.11 -2.47 -2.96
N MET A 178 -12.52 -1.49 -2.29
CA MET A 178 -12.78 -1.17 -0.89
C MET A 178 -13.21 0.28 -0.80
N TYR A 179 -14.43 0.52 -0.34
CA TYR A 179 -15.04 1.84 -0.39
C TYR A 179 -16.02 2.07 0.75
N PHE A 180 -16.31 3.35 1.00
CA PHE A 180 -17.40 3.81 1.84
C PHE A 180 -18.13 4.94 1.12
N LEU A 181 -19.39 4.72 0.78
CA LEU A 181 -20.20 5.61 -0.05
C LEU A 181 -21.50 5.94 0.68
N ILE A 182 -21.96 7.19 0.59
CA ILE A 182 -23.23 7.67 1.15
C ILE A 182 -24.12 8.14 0.01
N GLY A 183 -25.42 7.87 0.09
CA GLY A 183 -26.42 8.31 -0.87
C GLY A 183 -27.61 7.36 -0.88
N GLY A 184 -28.03 6.91 -2.05
CA GLY A 184 -29.22 6.09 -2.19
C GLY A 184 -30.50 6.89 -1.97
N ARG A 185 -31.61 6.31 -2.40
CA ARG A 185 -32.93 6.92 -2.32
C ARG A 185 -33.89 5.90 -1.74
N ASP A 186 -34.71 6.37 -0.80
CA ASP A 186 -35.82 5.64 -0.20
C ASP A 186 -35.39 4.28 0.41
N PRO A 187 -34.50 4.27 1.42
CA PRO A 187 -33.98 5.41 2.20
C PRO A 187 -32.58 5.89 1.78
N VAL A 188 -32.17 7.04 2.33
CA VAL A 188 -30.76 7.43 2.35
C VAL A 188 -29.95 6.37 3.12
N SER A 189 -28.90 5.85 2.50
CA SER A 189 -28.09 4.74 2.96
C SER A 189 -26.59 5.00 2.79
N ALA A 190 -25.78 4.34 3.61
CA ALA A 190 -24.36 4.14 3.34
C ALA A 190 -24.12 2.73 2.80
N ARG A 191 -23.32 2.60 1.74
CA ARG A 191 -22.85 1.31 1.22
C ARG A 191 -21.34 1.26 1.35
N PHE A 192 -20.83 0.22 1.97
CA PHE A 192 -19.38 0.03 2.10
C PHE A 192 -18.98 -1.41 1.85
N GLN A 193 -17.72 -1.58 1.44
CA GLN A 193 -17.15 -2.88 1.13
C GLN A 193 -15.71 -2.97 1.67
N PHE A 194 -15.42 -4.10 2.30
CA PHE A 194 -14.06 -4.50 2.66
C PHE A 194 -13.73 -5.80 1.92
N SER A 195 -12.54 -5.87 1.34
CA SER A 195 -12.17 -7.04 0.56
C SER A 195 -10.68 -7.28 0.57
N PHE A 196 -10.29 -8.51 0.90
CA PHE A 196 -8.90 -8.93 0.90
C PHE A 196 -8.75 -10.35 0.37
N ARG A 197 -7.51 -10.68 -0.01
CA ARG A 197 -7.08 -12.04 -0.29
C ARG A 197 -5.84 -12.35 0.51
N TYR A 198 -5.72 -13.61 0.91
CA TYR A 198 -4.57 -14.18 1.55
C TYR A 198 -4.04 -15.33 0.69
N ARG A 199 -2.76 -15.29 0.35
CA ARG A 199 -2.07 -16.39 -0.32
C ARG A 199 -1.78 -17.48 0.72
N ILE A 200 -2.33 -18.68 0.50
CA ILE A 200 -2.27 -19.75 1.51
C ILE A 200 -0.88 -20.38 1.58
N PHE A 201 -0.20 -20.50 0.44
CA PHE A 201 1.13 -21.09 0.35
C PHE A 201 2.14 -20.06 -0.13
N ASP A 202 3.21 -19.90 0.65
CA ASP A 202 4.32 -19.03 0.29
C ASP A 202 5.16 -19.63 -0.83
N GLU A 203 5.69 -18.80 -1.72
CA GLU A 203 6.50 -19.22 -2.87
C GLU A 203 7.85 -19.81 -2.43
N GLN A 204 8.32 -19.46 -1.23
CA GLN A 204 9.55 -19.94 -0.61
C GLN A 204 9.31 -21.04 0.44
N GLY A 205 8.07 -21.52 0.57
CA GLY A 205 7.72 -22.61 1.49
C GLY A 205 8.02 -24.00 0.92
N VAL A 206 8.31 -24.97 1.80
CA VAL A 206 8.58 -26.39 1.47
C VAL A 206 7.50 -27.02 0.55
N VAL A 207 6.26 -26.51 0.63
CA VAL A 207 5.13 -26.96 -0.20
C VAL A 207 5.17 -26.38 -1.62
N ALA A 208 5.60 -25.13 -1.80
CA ALA A 208 5.73 -24.53 -3.14
C ALA A 208 6.97 -25.05 -3.90
N GLU A 209 8.04 -25.40 -3.19
CA GLU A 209 9.21 -26.07 -3.79
C GLU A 209 8.89 -27.47 -4.33
N SER A 210 7.96 -28.18 -3.67
CA SER A 210 7.54 -29.53 -4.06
C SER A 210 6.35 -29.54 -5.04
N ILE A 211 5.48 -28.52 -4.98
CA ILE A 211 4.34 -28.33 -5.88
C ILE A 211 4.25 -26.83 -6.23
N PRO A 212 4.94 -26.36 -7.28
CA PRO A 212 4.94 -24.95 -7.69
C PRO A 212 3.56 -24.37 -7.99
N VAL A 213 2.58 -25.25 -8.26
CA VAL A 213 1.17 -24.90 -8.46
C VAL A 213 0.53 -24.44 -7.14
N ALA A 214 1.01 -24.84 -5.96
CA ALA A 214 0.36 -24.48 -4.69
C ALA A 214 0.31 -22.96 -4.42
N SER A 215 1.27 -22.16 -4.92
CA SER A 215 1.35 -20.71 -4.69
C SER A 215 0.21 -19.91 -5.33
N GLY A 216 -0.54 -20.51 -6.25
CA GLY A 216 -1.71 -19.90 -6.87
C GLY A 216 -2.99 -20.01 -6.04
N LEU A 217 -2.98 -20.65 -4.87
CA LEU A 217 -4.16 -20.80 -4.02
C LEU A 217 -4.34 -19.61 -3.06
N TYR A 218 -5.53 -19.02 -3.09
CA TYR A 218 -5.91 -17.86 -2.30
C TYR A 218 -7.20 -18.11 -1.53
N PHE A 219 -7.21 -17.63 -0.29
CA PHE A 219 -8.42 -17.35 0.45
C PHE A 219 -8.84 -15.90 0.19
N GLY A 220 -10.05 -15.67 -0.29
CA GLY A 220 -10.66 -14.35 -0.41
C GLY A 220 -11.71 -14.13 0.65
N PHE A 221 -11.89 -12.88 1.06
CA PHE A 221 -13.01 -12.47 1.87
C PHE A 221 -13.48 -11.10 1.42
N THR A 222 -14.73 -11.02 0.99
CA THR A 222 -15.41 -9.75 0.71
C THR A 222 -16.62 -9.62 1.61
N GLN A 223 -16.76 -8.47 2.27
CA GLN A 223 -17.98 -8.12 3.00
C GLN A 223 -18.56 -6.84 2.43
N THR A 224 -19.86 -6.86 2.12
CA THR A 224 -20.58 -5.69 1.62
C THR A 224 -21.76 -5.41 2.54
N SER A 225 -21.86 -4.19 3.05
CA SER A 225 -22.94 -3.79 3.95
C SER A 225 -23.69 -2.58 3.41
N LEU A 226 -25.01 -2.60 3.57
CA LEU A 226 -25.92 -1.48 3.30
C LEU A 226 -26.52 -1.01 4.63
N TRP A 227 -26.16 0.20 5.04
CA TRP A 227 -26.58 0.82 6.29
C TRP A 227 -27.67 1.84 6.01
N ASP A 228 -28.86 1.66 6.60
CA ASP A 228 -29.93 2.65 6.54
C ASP A 228 -29.62 3.82 7.47
N LEU A 229 -29.49 5.02 6.92
CA LEU A 229 -29.16 6.23 7.67
C LEU A 229 -30.39 7.08 7.99
N GLN A 230 -31.55 6.73 7.44
CA GLN A 230 -32.78 7.52 7.52
C GLN A 230 -33.76 6.96 8.54
N SER A 231 -33.85 5.63 8.64
CA SER A 231 -34.80 4.97 9.54
C SER A 231 -34.43 5.14 11.02
N GLU A 232 -35.44 4.96 11.88
CA GLU A 232 -35.27 4.96 13.33
C GLU A 232 -34.17 3.98 13.76
N SER A 233 -33.33 4.42 14.69
CA SER A 233 -32.12 3.70 15.14
C SER A 233 -31.07 3.37 14.07
N LYS A 234 -31.27 3.74 12.80
CA LYS A 234 -30.32 3.60 11.69
C LYS A 234 -29.75 2.17 11.60
N PRO A 235 -30.58 1.14 11.37
CA PRO A 235 -30.12 -0.24 11.35
C PRO A 235 -29.32 -0.55 10.07
N PHE A 236 -28.49 -1.60 10.12
CA PHE A 236 -28.01 -2.23 8.89
C PHE A 236 -29.19 -2.89 8.19
N ARG A 237 -29.39 -2.56 6.92
CA ARG A 237 -30.43 -3.16 6.08
C ARG A 237 -30.01 -4.52 5.55
N ASP A 238 -28.75 -4.65 5.12
CA ASP A 238 -28.16 -5.92 4.76
C ASP A 238 -26.65 -5.92 5.01
N SER A 239 -26.09 -7.11 5.25
CA SER A 239 -24.65 -7.34 5.32
C SER A 239 -24.34 -8.71 4.75
N SER A 240 -23.73 -8.74 3.58
CA SER A 240 -23.35 -9.95 2.87
C SER A 240 -21.88 -10.28 3.14
N PHE A 241 -21.62 -11.51 3.58
CA PHE A 241 -20.31 -12.09 3.85
C PHE A 241 -19.98 -13.09 2.75
N ARG A 242 -18.88 -12.85 2.02
CA ARG A 242 -18.50 -13.61 0.83
C ARG A 242 -17.08 -14.16 0.92
N PRO A 243 -16.83 -15.21 1.72
CA PRO A 243 -15.56 -15.92 1.70
C PRO A 243 -15.43 -16.74 0.41
N SER A 244 -14.21 -16.84 -0.10
CA SER A 244 -13.89 -17.64 -1.28
C SER A 244 -12.58 -18.39 -1.11
N LEU A 245 -12.50 -19.57 -1.72
CA LEU A 245 -11.26 -20.34 -1.87
C LEU A 245 -11.07 -20.56 -3.36
N PHE A 246 -10.04 -19.94 -3.92
CA PHE A 246 -9.85 -19.93 -5.36
C PHE A 246 -8.39 -20.03 -5.75
N TYR A 247 -8.19 -20.59 -6.93
CA TYR A 247 -6.90 -20.59 -7.58
C TYR A 247 -6.82 -19.42 -8.55
N ARG A 248 -5.67 -18.73 -8.63
CA ARG A 248 -5.38 -17.70 -9.63
C ARG A 248 -4.13 -18.03 -10.44
N PHE A 249 -4.28 -18.03 -11.76
CA PHE A 249 -3.22 -18.18 -12.76
C PHE A 249 -3.02 -16.84 -13.46
N ALA A 250 -1.86 -16.19 -13.29
CA ALA A 250 -1.48 -15.06 -14.13
C ALA A 250 -0.80 -15.60 -15.40
N LEU A 251 -1.38 -15.37 -16.57
CA LEU A 251 -0.87 -15.88 -17.85
C LEU A 251 0.14 -14.92 -18.48
N ASP A 252 0.00 -13.63 -18.19
CA ASP A 252 0.83 -12.57 -18.72
C ASP A 252 1.27 -11.61 -17.61
N ASP A 253 2.39 -10.94 -17.87
CA ASP A 253 2.87 -9.84 -17.04
C ASP A 253 1.91 -8.63 -17.13
N PRO A 254 1.40 -8.11 -16.01
CA PRO A 254 0.50 -6.95 -15.98
C PRO A 254 1.06 -5.69 -16.66
N ASP A 255 2.38 -5.57 -16.80
CA ASP A 255 3.04 -4.40 -17.40
C ASP A 255 3.15 -4.47 -18.93
N LYS A 256 2.82 -5.64 -19.53
CA LYS A 256 2.72 -5.77 -20.98
C LYS A 256 1.51 -5.02 -21.53
N ARG A 257 1.52 -4.77 -22.85
CA ARG A 257 0.42 -4.08 -23.55
C ARG A 257 -0.94 -4.76 -23.32
N GLY A 258 -0.94 -6.08 -23.20
CA GLY A 258 -2.09 -6.86 -22.77
C GLY A 258 -1.69 -7.76 -21.62
N SER A 259 -2.58 -7.93 -20.65
CA SER A 259 -2.43 -8.90 -19.57
C SER A 259 -3.71 -9.68 -19.32
N LEU A 260 -3.56 -10.94 -18.93
CA LEU A 260 -4.65 -11.85 -18.63
C LEU A 260 -4.32 -12.64 -17.37
N ALA A 261 -5.27 -12.66 -16.45
CA ALA A 261 -5.27 -13.58 -15.32
C ALA A 261 -6.59 -14.36 -15.30
N LEU A 262 -6.51 -15.63 -14.95
CA LEU A 262 -7.65 -16.50 -14.74
C LEU A 262 -7.76 -16.83 -13.27
N SER A 263 -8.96 -16.80 -12.73
CA SER A 263 -9.26 -17.29 -11.38
C SER A 263 -10.41 -18.29 -11.45
N GLY A 264 -10.39 -19.29 -10.60
CA GLY A 264 -11.53 -20.21 -10.44
C GLY A 264 -11.53 -20.85 -9.07
N GLY A 265 -12.72 -21.05 -8.51
CA GLY A 265 -12.83 -21.54 -7.14
C GLY A 265 -14.25 -21.58 -6.62
N TYR A 266 -14.33 -21.86 -5.33
CA TYR A 266 -15.56 -21.87 -4.56
C TYR A 266 -15.76 -20.51 -3.88
N GLU A 267 -17.01 -20.06 -3.83
CA GLU A 267 -17.41 -18.83 -3.18
C GLU A 267 -18.76 -19.07 -2.49
N HIS A 268 -18.79 -18.84 -1.18
CA HIS A 268 -20.00 -18.80 -0.37
C HIS A 268 -20.42 -17.34 -0.22
N GLU A 269 -21.71 -17.03 -0.28
CA GLU A 269 -22.25 -15.70 0.00
C GLU A 269 -23.50 -15.84 0.87
N SER A 270 -23.48 -15.28 2.08
CA SER A 270 -24.66 -15.25 2.97
C SER A 270 -24.82 -13.92 3.67
N ASN A 271 -26.03 -13.60 4.10
CA ASN A 271 -26.32 -12.36 4.83
C ASN A 271 -26.21 -12.48 6.36
N GLY A 272 -25.88 -13.67 6.87
CA GLY A 272 -25.73 -13.94 8.30
C GLY A 272 -27.01 -13.82 9.13
N GLN A 273 -28.19 -13.85 8.49
CA GLN A 273 -29.48 -13.82 9.16
C GLN A 273 -30.06 -15.24 9.36
N GLU A 274 -31.01 -15.38 10.28
CA GLU A 274 -31.76 -16.61 10.53
C GLU A 274 -33.18 -16.54 9.94
N ASP A 275 -33.83 -17.70 9.81
CA ASP A 275 -35.23 -17.84 9.37
C ASP A 275 -35.56 -17.15 8.03
N MET A 276 -36.74 -16.52 7.96
CA MET A 276 -37.31 -15.93 6.75
C MET A 276 -36.41 -14.92 6.02
N PRO A 277 -35.66 -14.03 6.68
CA PRO A 277 -34.75 -13.12 5.99
C PRO A 277 -33.39 -13.76 5.67
N SER A 278 -33.13 -15.00 6.06
CA SER A 278 -31.89 -15.70 5.73
C SER A 278 -31.73 -15.83 4.22
N ARG A 279 -30.53 -15.53 3.72
CA ARG A 279 -30.15 -15.73 2.33
C ARG A 279 -28.75 -16.30 2.28
N SER A 280 -28.57 -17.30 1.43
CA SER A 280 -27.33 -18.04 1.27
C SER A 280 -27.23 -18.61 -0.14
N ILE A 281 -26.01 -18.60 -0.69
CA ILE A 281 -25.65 -19.33 -1.90
C ILE A 281 -24.23 -19.86 -1.80
N ASP A 282 -24.03 -21.02 -2.41
CA ASP A 282 -22.71 -21.54 -2.74
C ASP A 282 -22.54 -21.57 -4.24
N THR A 283 -21.38 -21.11 -4.71
CA THR A 283 -21.07 -21.08 -6.13
C THR A 283 -19.70 -21.65 -6.43
N LEU A 284 -19.60 -22.34 -7.57
CA LEU A 284 -18.33 -22.59 -8.23
C LEU A 284 -18.22 -21.59 -9.37
N PHE A 285 -17.13 -20.81 -9.40
CA PHE A 285 -16.94 -19.75 -10.38
C PHE A 285 -15.65 -19.91 -11.18
N VAL A 286 -15.66 -19.29 -12.35
CA VAL A 286 -14.49 -18.97 -13.16
C VAL A 286 -14.54 -17.49 -13.54
N ARG A 287 -13.38 -16.85 -13.60
CA ARG A 287 -13.23 -15.43 -13.87
C ARG A 287 -11.99 -15.20 -14.71
N ALA A 288 -12.09 -14.31 -15.69
CA ALA A 288 -10.93 -13.75 -16.37
C ALA A 288 -10.79 -12.27 -16.01
N ASP A 289 -9.57 -11.81 -15.76
CA ASP A 289 -9.22 -10.40 -15.67
C ASP A 289 -8.31 -10.08 -16.85
N ALA A 290 -8.87 -9.52 -17.92
CA ALA A 290 -8.11 -9.08 -19.08
C ALA A 290 -7.94 -7.55 -19.06
N ARG A 291 -6.75 -7.06 -19.38
CA ARG A 291 -6.44 -5.63 -19.51
C ARG A 291 -5.69 -5.39 -20.80
N LEU A 292 -6.10 -4.37 -21.55
CA LEU A 292 -5.43 -3.90 -22.76
C LEU A 292 -5.09 -2.43 -22.61
N ARG A 293 -3.80 -2.10 -22.63
CA ARG A 293 -3.31 -0.73 -22.66
C ARG A 293 -3.56 -0.12 -24.04
N LEU A 294 -4.24 1.02 -24.05
CA LEU A 294 -4.71 1.73 -25.23
C LEU A 294 -3.69 2.77 -25.70
N ASP A 295 -2.93 3.37 -24.77
CA ASP A 295 -1.96 4.43 -25.06
C ASP A 295 -0.70 4.34 -24.18
N GLU A 296 0.27 5.22 -24.45
CA GLU A 296 1.50 5.36 -23.65
C GLU A 296 1.26 6.12 -22.34
N ALA A 297 0.16 6.88 -22.25
CA ALA A 297 -0.24 7.60 -21.04
C ALA A 297 -0.82 6.69 -19.93
N GLY A 298 -0.94 5.39 -20.20
CA GLY A 298 -1.36 4.37 -19.23
C GLY A 298 -2.86 4.08 -19.24
N THR A 299 -3.63 4.63 -20.20
CA THR A 299 -5.05 4.34 -20.33
C THR A 299 -5.24 2.88 -20.74
N TYR A 300 -6.19 2.18 -20.13
CA TYR A 300 -6.50 0.79 -20.44
C TYR A 300 -7.99 0.53 -20.55
N LEU A 301 -8.32 -0.51 -21.33
CA LEU A 301 -9.60 -1.20 -21.32
C LEU A 301 -9.44 -2.51 -20.54
N GLY A 302 -10.23 -2.67 -19.48
CA GLY A 302 -10.35 -3.91 -18.72
C GLY A 302 -11.64 -4.64 -19.09
N VAL A 303 -11.57 -5.95 -19.28
CA VAL A 303 -12.73 -6.82 -19.52
C VAL A 303 -12.65 -7.99 -18.55
N VAL A 304 -13.70 -8.14 -17.76
CA VAL A 304 -13.73 -9.05 -16.61
C VAL A 304 -15.01 -9.89 -16.60
N PRO A 305 -15.10 -10.93 -17.44
CA PRO A 305 -16.19 -11.87 -17.36
C PRO A 305 -15.99 -12.78 -16.13
N LYS A 306 -17.05 -12.99 -15.36
CA LYS A 306 -17.14 -14.05 -14.33
C LYS A 306 -18.38 -14.88 -14.62
N ALA A 307 -18.24 -16.20 -14.59
CA ALA A 307 -19.32 -17.16 -14.76
C ALA A 307 -19.34 -18.13 -13.57
N TRP A 308 -20.52 -18.61 -13.20
CA TRP A 308 -20.68 -19.51 -12.06
C TRP A 308 -21.84 -20.48 -12.22
N THR A 309 -21.77 -21.56 -11.45
CA THR A 309 -22.90 -22.44 -11.17
C THR A 309 -23.22 -22.41 -9.69
N TYR A 310 -24.51 -22.58 -9.36
CA TYR A 310 -24.96 -22.72 -7.98
C TYR A 310 -24.75 -24.16 -7.54
N LEU A 311 -24.07 -24.35 -6.41
CA LEU A 311 -23.95 -25.62 -5.71
C LEU A 311 -25.04 -25.75 -4.65
N ASP A 312 -25.31 -24.65 -3.96
CA ASP A 312 -26.41 -24.50 -3.01
C ASP A 312 -27.09 -23.13 -3.20
N ARG A 313 -28.41 -23.12 -3.00
CA ARG A 313 -29.29 -21.93 -3.06
C ARG A 313 -30.62 -22.20 -2.36
N GLU A 314 -30.67 -23.11 -1.39
CA GLU A 314 -31.92 -23.54 -0.73
C GLU A 314 -32.71 -22.37 -0.13
N ASP A 315 -32.04 -21.37 0.46
CA ASP A 315 -32.68 -20.18 1.06
C ASP A 315 -33.28 -19.21 0.03
N ASN A 316 -32.86 -19.32 -1.23
CA ASN A 316 -33.30 -18.46 -2.32
C ASN A 316 -33.28 -19.24 -3.65
N PRO A 317 -34.21 -20.20 -3.84
CA PRO A 317 -34.15 -21.15 -4.96
C PRO A 317 -34.24 -20.49 -6.33
N ASP A 318 -34.89 -19.34 -6.43
CA ASP A 318 -35.12 -18.61 -7.66
C ASP A 318 -34.11 -17.48 -7.92
N ILE A 319 -33.03 -17.39 -7.14
CA ILE A 319 -31.97 -16.38 -7.31
C ILE A 319 -31.39 -16.31 -8.73
N ALA A 320 -31.34 -17.44 -9.45
CA ALA A 320 -30.88 -17.51 -10.83
C ALA A 320 -31.77 -16.71 -11.80
N ARG A 321 -33.05 -16.46 -11.48
CA ARG A 321 -33.94 -15.60 -12.28
C ARG A 321 -33.44 -14.17 -12.34
N TYR A 322 -32.76 -13.72 -11.28
CA TYR A 322 -32.31 -12.35 -11.05
C TYR A 322 -30.81 -12.15 -11.28
N ARG A 323 -29.98 -13.04 -10.70
CA ARG A 323 -28.51 -12.96 -10.79
C ARG A 323 -27.90 -13.76 -11.94
N GLY A 324 -28.60 -14.78 -12.44
CA GLY A 324 -28.14 -15.58 -13.58
C GLY A 324 -26.89 -16.39 -13.26
N HIS A 325 -26.08 -16.63 -14.29
CA HIS A 325 -24.88 -17.48 -14.21
C HIS A 325 -23.61 -16.77 -14.66
N ALA A 326 -23.70 -15.47 -14.97
CA ALA A 326 -22.58 -14.69 -15.42
C ALA A 326 -22.76 -13.21 -15.14
N GLU A 327 -21.63 -12.52 -14.99
CA GLU A 327 -21.52 -11.08 -14.97
C GLU A 327 -20.36 -10.63 -15.87
N LEU A 328 -20.48 -9.40 -16.36
CA LEU A 328 -19.46 -8.74 -17.15
C LEU A 328 -19.05 -7.44 -16.47
N GLY A 329 -17.79 -7.40 -16.04
CA GLY A 329 -17.12 -6.19 -15.63
C GLY A 329 -16.40 -5.55 -16.81
N LEU A 330 -16.51 -4.23 -16.97
CA LEU A 330 -15.69 -3.45 -17.90
C LEU A 330 -15.04 -2.29 -17.13
N ARG A 331 -13.80 -1.95 -17.49
CA ARG A 331 -13.06 -0.82 -16.93
C ARG A 331 -12.44 0.02 -18.03
N LEU A 332 -12.49 1.34 -17.92
CA LEU A 332 -11.85 2.26 -18.85
C LEU A 332 -11.24 3.42 -18.09
N GLY A 333 -9.94 3.63 -18.26
CA GLY A 333 -9.27 4.77 -17.65
C GLY A 333 -7.85 4.45 -17.23
N ARG A 334 -7.39 5.11 -16.17
CA ARG A 334 -6.01 5.08 -15.68
C ARG A 334 -5.94 4.85 -14.18
N ASP A 335 -4.95 4.08 -13.75
CA ASP A 335 -4.72 3.78 -12.33
C ASP A 335 -4.27 5.01 -11.53
N ASP A 336 -3.77 6.05 -12.19
CA ASP A 336 -3.36 7.33 -11.59
C ASP A 336 -4.25 8.51 -11.99
N GLY A 337 -5.36 8.25 -12.68
CA GLY A 337 -6.31 9.28 -13.13
C GLY A 337 -7.76 8.84 -12.98
N TRP A 338 -8.62 9.30 -13.89
CA TRP A 338 -10.01 8.86 -13.96
C TRP A 338 -10.08 7.36 -14.29
N LEU A 339 -10.91 6.64 -13.54
CA LEU A 339 -11.26 5.26 -13.84
C LEU A 339 -12.77 5.10 -13.79
N PHE A 340 -13.34 4.73 -14.92
CA PHE A 340 -14.74 4.34 -15.05
C PHE A 340 -14.83 2.81 -15.06
N SER A 341 -15.77 2.26 -14.30
CA SER A 341 -16.06 0.83 -14.25
C SER A 341 -17.55 0.59 -14.41
N THR A 342 -17.92 -0.51 -15.03
CA THR A 342 -19.30 -0.98 -15.06
C THR A 342 -19.36 -2.47 -14.77
N LEU A 343 -20.37 -2.89 -14.02
CA LEU A 343 -20.69 -4.29 -13.76
C LEU A 343 -22.11 -4.55 -14.24
N ILE A 344 -22.26 -5.53 -15.13
CA ILE A 344 -23.54 -5.92 -15.71
C ILE A 344 -23.82 -7.36 -15.33
N ARG A 345 -24.99 -7.61 -14.75
CA ARG A 345 -25.48 -8.94 -14.40
C ARG A 345 -26.84 -9.15 -15.04
N ARG A 346 -27.04 -10.34 -15.65
CA ARG A 346 -28.30 -10.71 -16.30
C ARG A 346 -28.79 -12.06 -15.80
N GLY A 347 -29.97 -12.04 -15.22
CA GLY A 347 -30.71 -13.21 -14.77
C GLY A 347 -31.32 -14.03 -15.90
N THR A 348 -31.66 -15.27 -15.60
CA THR A 348 -32.22 -16.25 -16.57
C THR A 348 -33.59 -15.84 -17.10
N GLU A 349 -34.35 -15.02 -16.36
CA GLU A 349 -35.64 -14.48 -16.79
C GLU A 349 -35.54 -13.05 -17.36
N GLY A 350 -34.33 -12.64 -17.79
CA GLY A 350 -34.10 -11.32 -18.37
C GLY A 350 -34.07 -10.16 -17.37
N LYS A 351 -34.16 -10.45 -16.06
CA LYS A 351 -33.91 -9.48 -14.99
C LYS A 351 -32.45 -9.02 -15.06
N MET A 352 -32.19 -7.74 -14.82
CA MET A 352 -30.84 -7.19 -14.94
C MET A 352 -30.50 -6.29 -13.75
N GLY A 353 -29.23 -6.32 -13.35
CA GLY A 353 -28.62 -5.37 -12.43
C GLY A 353 -27.41 -4.74 -13.08
N THR A 354 -27.28 -3.42 -12.99
CA THR A 354 -26.15 -2.68 -13.53
C THR A 354 -25.58 -1.72 -12.49
N GLN A 355 -24.27 -1.77 -12.31
CA GLN A 355 -23.51 -0.83 -11.49
C GLN A 355 -22.55 -0.03 -12.38
N TYR A 356 -22.42 1.26 -12.08
CA TYR A 356 -21.46 2.15 -12.69
C TYR A 356 -20.67 2.84 -11.59
N ASP A 357 -19.36 2.88 -11.74
CA ASP A 357 -18.45 3.49 -10.79
C ASP A 357 -17.53 4.46 -11.53
N LEU A 358 -17.33 5.65 -10.96
CA LEU A 358 -16.36 6.62 -11.44
C LEU A 358 -15.48 7.04 -10.27
N SER A 359 -14.16 6.96 -10.45
CA SER A 359 -13.21 7.31 -9.39
C SER A 359 -12.05 8.15 -9.88
N TYR A 360 -11.52 8.98 -8.98
CA TYR A 360 -10.35 9.84 -9.24
C TYR A 360 -9.45 9.96 -8.00
N PRO A 361 -8.12 9.84 -8.13
CA PRO A 361 -7.22 9.85 -6.99
C PRO A 361 -7.14 11.23 -6.32
N ILE A 362 -7.30 11.25 -5.00
CA ILE A 362 -7.14 12.44 -4.16
C ILE A 362 -5.69 12.49 -3.70
N ARG A 363 -4.81 13.01 -4.57
CA ARG A 363 -3.40 13.23 -4.22
C ARG A 363 -3.25 14.63 -3.64
N ARG A 364 -3.29 14.76 -2.31
CA ARG A 364 -2.56 15.73 -1.46
C ARG A 364 -3.14 15.78 -0.04
N SER A 365 -2.25 15.71 0.95
CA SER A 365 -2.43 16.04 2.37
C SER A 365 -2.79 14.93 3.38
N VAL A 366 -3.88 14.18 3.25
CA VAL A 366 -4.38 13.36 4.40
C VAL A 366 -3.94 11.88 4.40
N PHE A 367 -3.82 11.25 3.22
CA PHE A 367 -3.56 9.80 3.09
C PHE A 367 -2.26 9.49 2.34
N SER A 368 -1.18 10.22 2.66
CA SER A 368 0.10 10.16 1.94
C SER A 368 0.79 8.80 1.91
N GLY A 369 0.28 7.80 2.65
CA GLY A 369 0.76 6.41 2.60
C GLY A 369 -0.21 5.36 2.05
N VAL A 370 -1.52 5.65 1.91
CA VAL A 370 -2.55 4.62 1.59
C VAL A 370 -3.18 4.81 0.21
N GLY A 371 -3.15 6.03 -0.35
CA GLY A 371 -3.90 6.35 -1.56
C GLY A 371 -5.41 6.33 -1.29
N ALA A 372 -6.11 7.35 -1.76
CA ALA A 372 -7.56 7.44 -1.64
C ALA A 372 -8.12 8.00 -2.94
N PHE A 373 -9.34 7.62 -3.29
CA PHE A 373 -10.02 8.07 -4.49
C PHE A 373 -11.39 8.65 -4.11
N VAL A 374 -11.78 9.78 -4.72
CA VAL A 374 -13.21 10.13 -4.75
C VAL A 374 -13.89 9.05 -5.57
N HIS A 375 -15.04 8.58 -5.12
CA HIS A 375 -15.78 7.50 -5.77
C HIS A 375 -17.26 7.87 -5.87
N LEU A 376 -17.78 7.87 -7.09
CA LEU A 376 -19.19 7.97 -7.43
C LEU A 376 -19.69 6.60 -7.89
N GLN A 377 -20.83 6.16 -7.36
CA GLN A 377 -21.45 4.90 -7.74
C GLN A 377 -22.91 5.13 -8.10
N ALA A 378 -23.37 4.48 -9.17
CA ALA A 378 -24.78 4.41 -9.54
C ALA A 378 -25.17 2.93 -9.73
N PHE A 379 -26.23 2.49 -9.07
CA PHE A 379 -26.79 1.15 -9.23
C PHE A 379 -28.23 1.23 -9.72
N LYS A 380 -28.66 0.31 -10.58
CA LYS A 380 -30.06 0.17 -11.01
C LYS A 380 -30.38 -1.30 -11.31
N GLY A 381 -31.59 -1.74 -10.95
CA GLY A 381 -32.09 -3.07 -11.27
C GLY A 381 -32.11 -4.01 -10.07
N TYR A 382 -31.93 -5.30 -10.33
CA TYR A 382 -32.03 -6.38 -9.34
C TYR A 382 -30.68 -6.77 -8.74
N GLY A 383 -30.67 -7.32 -7.52
CA GLY A 383 -29.46 -7.90 -6.93
C GLY A 383 -28.44 -6.89 -6.39
N GLU A 384 -28.90 -5.74 -5.86
CA GLU A 384 -28.02 -4.78 -5.17
C GLU A 384 -27.42 -5.37 -3.88
N THR A 385 -28.26 -6.11 -3.16
CA THR A 385 -28.00 -6.79 -1.90
C THR A 385 -28.44 -8.24 -2.04
N LEU A 386 -28.00 -9.10 -1.12
CA LEU A 386 -28.43 -10.49 -1.12
C LEU A 386 -29.83 -10.61 -0.54
N LEU A 387 -30.17 -9.83 0.50
CA LEU A 387 -31.49 -9.81 1.10
C LEU A 387 -32.61 -9.49 0.09
N GLU A 388 -32.37 -8.52 -0.79
CA GLU A 388 -33.36 -7.94 -1.71
C GLU A 388 -33.01 -8.25 -3.17
N TYR A 389 -32.50 -9.46 -3.41
CA TYR A 389 -32.01 -9.85 -4.73
C TYR A 389 -33.11 -9.85 -5.81
N ASP A 390 -34.35 -10.06 -5.39
CA ASP A 390 -35.57 -10.15 -6.19
C ASP A 390 -36.32 -8.81 -6.30
N GLU A 391 -35.82 -7.74 -5.68
CA GLU A 391 -36.39 -6.41 -5.79
C GLU A 391 -35.77 -5.59 -6.94
N ASN A 392 -36.62 -4.94 -7.73
CA ASN A 392 -36.16 -4.02 -8.77
C ASN A 392 -35.93 -2.62 -8.17
N LYS A 393 -34.67 -2.24 -7.97
CA LYS A 393 -34.34 -0.92 -7.46
C LYS A 393 -34.36 0.13 -8.58
N GLU A 394 -34.99 1.27 -8.28
CA GLU A 394 -34.72 2.51 -9.00
C GLU A 394 -33.25 2.92 -8.86
N ALA A 395 -32.81 3.90 -9.66
CA ALA A 395 -31.42 4.32 -9.66
C ALA A 395 -30.96 4.84 -8.28
N GLN A 396 -29.99 4.15 -7.69
CA GLN A 396 -29.35 4.47 -6.42
C GLN A 396 -28.02 5.16 -6.68
N TYR A 397 -27.88 6.43 -6.29
CA TYR A 397 -26.65 7.21 -6.49
C TYR A 397 -25.93 7.41 -5.16
N ARG A 398 -24.62 7.12 -5.12
CA ARG A 398 -23.80 7.26 -3.91
C ARG A 398 -22.48 7.94 -4.24
N ILE A 399 -21.95 8.66 -3.27
CA ILE A 399 -20.64 9.34 -3.33
C ILE A 399 -19.86 9.06 -2.06
N GLY A 400 -18.54 8.91 -2.19
CA GLY A 400 -17.67 8.79 -1.03
C GLY A 400 -16.23 8.57 -1.43
N VAL A 401 -15.55 7.71 -0.68
CA VAL A 401 -14.11 7.45 -0.81
C VAL A 401 -13.87 5.96 -1.00
N SER A 402 -12.94 5.62 -1.89
CA SER A 402 -12.37 4.29 -1.99
C SER A 402 -10.88 4.27 -1.65
N LEU A 403 -10.44 3.16 -1.08
CA LEU A 403 -9.01 2.85 -0.83
C LEU A 403 -8.45 1.98 -1.96
N VAL A 404 -9.30 1.13 -2.53
CA VAL A 404 -9.01 0.23 -3.64
C VAL A 404 -10.14 0.36 -4.66
N ARG A 405 -9.83 0.41 -5.95
CA ARG A 405 -10.79 0.65 -7.03
C ARG A 405 -10.67 -0.37 -8.17
#